data_AF-A0A2E0UEI3-F1
#
_entry.id   AF-A0A2E0UEI3-F1
#
_cell.length_a   1.000
_cell.length_b   1.000
_cell.length_c   1.000
_cell.angle_alpha   90.00
_cell.angle_beta   90.00
_cell.angle_gamma   90.00
#
_symmetry.space_group_name_H-M   'P 1'
#
loop_
_entity.id
_entity.type
_entity.pdbx_description
1 polymer ?
#
loop_
_entity_poly.entity_id
_entity_poly.type
_entity_poly.pdbx_seq_one_letter_code
_entity_poly.pdbx_strand_id
1 'polypeptide(L)'
;MLINFIDLSIIPEVGELPTWANPDLLKGLSVGVIVIVLIGTWFIFRLVRKVVFRSLLLVIAAGLTFSIWQQRGQLTDCVETCSCTLFGQVVQIPVDKNPNCN
;
A
#
# COMPACT_ATOMS: atom_id res chain seq x y z
N MET A 1 -30.82 6.12 24.79
CA MET A 1 -31.92 5.36 24.14
C MET A 1 -31.26 4.44 23.12
N LEU A 2 -31.53 3.12 23.15
CA LEU A 2 -30.81 2.02 22.46
C LEU A 2 -29.70 1.33 23.27
N ILE A 3 -29.98 0.98 24.53
CA ILE A 3 -29.34 -0.17 25.19
C ILE A 3 -30.50 -1.05 25.68
N ASN A 4 -31.08 -1.84 24.78
CA ASN A 4 -32.14 -2.78 25.13
C ASN A 4 -31.65 -4.21 24.86
N PHE A 5 -31.51 -4.94 25.97
CA PHE A 5 -32.20 -6.21 26.18
C PHE A 5 -31.73 -7.39 25.31
N ILE A 6 -30.49 -7.84 25.50
CA ILE A 6 -30.21 -9.26 25.26
C ILE A 6 -30.79 -10.00 26.46
N ASP A 7 -31.97 -10.57 26.30
CA ASP A 7 -32.60 -11.40 27.31
C ASP A 7 -31.87 -12.74 27.39
N LEU A 8 -31.02 -12.91 28.40
CA LEU A 8 -30.22 -14.13 28.61
C LEU A 8 -31.10 -15.37 28.85
N SER A 9 -32.39 -15.21 29.12
CA SER A 9 -33.34 -16.32 29.31
C SER A 9 -33.75 -17.03 28.01
N ILE A 10 -33.48 -16.41 26.86
CA ILE A 10 -33.78 -16.97 25.52
C ILE A 10 -32.59 -17.78 24.96
N ILE A 11 -31.42 -17.72 25.60
CA ILE A 11 -30.29 -18.53 25.17
C ILE A 11 -30.67 -20.00 25.43
N PRO A 12 -30.77 -20.84 24.39
CA PRO A 12 -31.02 -22.26 24.60
C PRO A 12 -29.93 -22.75 25.54
N GLU A 13 -30.34 -23.35 26.67
CA GLU A 13 -29.44 -24.09 27.55
C GLU A 13 -28.54 -24.92 26.64
N VAL A 14 -27.24 -24.66 26.70
CA VAL A 14 -26.28 -25.17 25.71
C VAL A 14 -26.42 -26.68 25.76
N GLY A 15 -27.20 -27.22 24.81
CA GLY A 15 -27.65 -28.60 24.86
C GLY A 15 -26.42 -29.49 24.95
N GLU A 16 -26.55 -30.58 25.71
CA GLU A 16 -25.47 -31.54 25.89
C GLU A 16 -24.73 -31.73 24.56
N LEU A 17 -23.43 -31.46 24.58
CA LEU A 17 -22.59 -31.58 23.39
C LEU A 17 -22.83 -32.97 22.80
N PRO A 18 -23.03 -33.08 21.48
CA PRO A 18 -23.26 -34.37 20.86
C PRO A 18 -22.10 -35.30 21.19
N THR A 19 -22.33 -36.61 21.31
CA THR A 19 -21.36 -37.58 21.85
C THR A 19 -20.02 -37.64 21.12
N TRP A 20 -19.94 -37.09 19.89
CA TRP A 20 -18.71 -36.95 19.12
C TRP A 20 -17.89 -35.70 19.45
N ALA A 21 -18.48 -34.69 20.11
CA ALA A 21 -17.88 -33.40 20.43
C ALA A 21 -17.32 -33.39 21.86
N ASN A 22 -16.15 -34.01 22.04
CA ASN A 22 -15.47 -34.09 23.33
C ASN A 22 -14.89 -32.71 23.74
N PRO A 23 -15.36 -32.08 24.83
CA PRO A 23 -15.01 -30.69 25.17
C PRO A 23 -13.51 -30.47 25.40
N ASP A 24 -12.81 -31.45 25.96
CA ASP A 24 -11.36 -31.38 26.19
C ASP A 24 -10.57 -31.33 24.87
N LEU A 25 -11.03 -32.07 23.86
CA LEU A 25 -10.42 -32.07 22.52
C LEU A 25 -10.70 -30.75 21.79
N LEU A 26 -11.93 -30.23 21.86
CA LEU A 26 -12.30 -28.96 21.24
C LEU A 26 -11.53 -27.78 21.85
N LYS A 27 -11.31 -27.81 23.16
CA LYS A 27 -10.52 -26.77 23.85
C LYS A 27 -9.05 -26.81 23.40
N GLY A 28 -8.45 -27.99 23.27
CA GLY A 28 -7.09 -28.12 22.73
C GLY A 28 -6.96 -27.64 21.28
N LEU A 29 -7.90 -28.04 20.43
CA LEU A 29 -7.93 -27.64 19.01
C LEU A 29 -8.14 -26.13 18.83
N SER A 30 -9.05 -25.52 19.60
CA SER A 30 -9.30 -24.08 19.51
C SER A 30 -8.07 -23.25 19.88
N VAL A 31 -7.34 -23.63 20.93
CA VAL A 31 -6.08 -22.99 21.29
C VAL A 31 -5.04 -23.15 20.17
N GLY A 32 -4.93 -24.35 19.59
CA GLY A 32 -4.02 -24.60 18.47
C GLY A 32 -4.32 -23.72 17.26
N VAL A 33 -5.59 -23.59 16.88
CA VAL A 33 -6.02 -22.72 15.76
C VAL A 33 -5.70 -21.26 16.06
N ILE A 34 -5.97 -20.77 17.27
CA ILE A 34 -5.64 -19.39 17.65
C ILE A 34 -4.14 -19.12 17.51
N VAL A 35 -3.30 -20.04 17.99
CA VAL A 35 -1.85 -19.91 17.89
C VAL A 35 -1.40 -19.88 16.42
N ILE A 36 -1.95 -20.76 15.58
CA ILE A 36 -1.64 -20.78 14.14
C ILE A 36 -2.03 -19.47 13.46
N VAL A 37 -3.23 -18.94 13.76
CA VAL A 37 -3.70 -17.67 13.20
C VAL A 37 -2.80 -16.52 13.63
N LEU A 38 -2.39 -16.47 14.90
CA LEU A 38 -1.49 -15.44 15.42
C LEU A 38 -0.11 -15.50 14.73
N ILE A 39 0.47 -16.69 14.61
CA ILE A 39 1.76 -16.89 13.95
C ILE A 39 1.65 -16.54 12.46
N GLY A 40 0.60 -17.01 11.78
CA GLY A 40 0.35 -16.72 10.38
C GLY A 40 0.21 -15.22 10.13
N THR A 41 -0.57 -14.53 10.95
CA THR A 41 -0.76 -13.07 10.86
C THR A 41 0.56 -12.34 11.09
N TRP A 42 1.31 -12.72 12.12
CA TRP A 42 2.62 -12.12 12.41
C TRP A 42 3.61 -12.32 11.26
N PHE A 43 3.62 -13.50 10.65
CA PHE A 43 4.49 -13.81 9.52
C PHE A 43 4.13 -13.00 8.27
N ILE A 44 2.84 -12.92 7.93
CA ILE A 44 2.35 -12.08 6.82
C ILE A 44 2.73 -10.62 7.08
N PHE A 45 2.47 -10.10 8.27
CA PHE A 45 2.80 -8.72 8.62
C PHE A 45 4.30 -8.44 8.48
N ARG A 46 5.15 -9.36 8.92
CA ARG A 46 6.61 -9.26 8.80
C ARG A 46 7.06 -9.24 7.33
N LEU A 47 6.47 -10.10 6.49
CA LEU A 47 6.78 -10.15 5.07
C LEU A 47 6.32 -8.89 4.35
N VAL A 48 5.07 -8.46 4.56
CA VAL A 48 4.51 -7.25 3.98
C VAL A 48 5.38 -6.06 4.35
N ARG A 49 5.75 -5.89 5.62
CA ARG A 49 6.62 -4.79 6.04
C ARG A 49 7.95 -4.79 5.29
N LYS A 50 8.60 -5.95 5.16
CA LYS A 50 9.89 -6.06 4.45
C LYS A 50 9.77 -5.78 2.95
N VAL A 51 8.70 -6.25 2.32
CA VAL A 51 8.46 -6.07 0.88
C VAL A 51 8.03 -4.64 0.56
N VAL A 52 7.10 -4.08 1.34
CA VAL A 52 6.54 -2.73 1.13
C VAL A 52 7.64 -1.66 1.16
N PHE A 53 8.56 -1.71 2.12
CA PHE A 53 9.65 -0.72 2.15
C PHE A 53 10.56 -0.83 0.92
N ARG A 54 10.88 -2.05 0.47
CA ARG A 54 11.67 -2.25 -0.75
C ARG A 54 10.94 -1.82 -2.00
N SER A 55 9.67 -2.18 -2.15
CA SER A 55 8.87 -1.79 -3.31
C SER A 55 8.65 -0.29 -3.35
N LEU A 56 8.40 0.36 -2.20
CA LEU A 56 8.26 1.80 -2.10
C LEU A 56 9.53 2.52 -2.60
N LEU A 57 10.70 2.07 -2.15
CA LEU A 57 11.97 2.64 -2.61
C LEU A 57 12.17 2.47 -4.12
N LEU A 58 11.84 1.29 -4.67
CA LEU A 58 11.93 1.05 -6.11
C LEU A 58 10.96 1.93 -6.91
N VAL A 59 9.73 2.10 -6.44
CA VAL A 59 8.73 2.97 -7.08
C VAL A 59 9.20 4.43 -7.07
N ILE A 60 9.73 4.91 -5.94
CA ILE A 60 10.29 6.26 -5.85
C ILE A 60 11.47 6.42 -6.81
N ALA A 61 12.41 5.49 -6.83
CA ALA A 61 13.58 5.54 -7.72
C ALA A 61 13.18 5.52 -9.20
N ALA A 62 12.23 4.66 -9.59
CA ALA A 62 11.69 4.59 -10.94
C ALA A 62 10.96 5.88 -11.31
N GLY A 63 10.13 6.42 -10.41
CA GLY A 63 9.44 7.69 -10.61
C GLY A 63 10.40 8.86 -10.79
N LEU A 64 11.46 8.95 -9.99
CA LEU A 64 12.49 9.99 -10.13
C LEU A 64 13.22 9.86 -11.47
N THR A 65 13.59 8.65 -11.86
CA THR A 65 14.27 8.39 -13.14
C THR A 65 13.38 8.81 -14.31
N PHE A 66 12.09 8.44 -14.26
CA PHE A 66 11.12 8.79 -15.27
C PHE A 66 10.90 10.31 -15.35
N SER A 67 10.77 10.99 -14.21
CA SER A 67 10.63 12.44 -14.15
C SER A 67 11.83 13.18 -14.76
N ILE A 68 13.06 12.72 -14.51
CA ILE A 68 14.27 13.30 -15.12
C ILE A 68 14.29 13.05 -16.63
N TRP A 69 13.85 11.86 -17.07
CA TRP A 69 13.82 11.51 -18.48
C TRP A 69 12.81 12.35 -19.27
N GLN A 70 11.63 12.64 -18.69
CA GLN A 70 10.65 13.53 -19.29
C GLN A 70 11.19 14.96 -19.47
N GLN A 71 11.98 15.45 -18.51
CA GLN A 71 12.60 16.77 -18.63
C GLN A 71 13.58 16.86 -19.79
N ARG A 72 14.31 15.78 -20.11
CA ARG A 72 15.21 15.78 -21.28
C ARG A 72 14.47 15.96 -22.60
N GLY A 73 13.27 15.40 -22.75
CA GLY A 73 12.44 15.61 -23.94
C GLY A 73 12.09 17.09 -24.14
N GLN A 74 11.70 17.77 -23.05
CA GLN A 74 11.36 19.19 -23.09
C GLN A 74 12.57 20.10 -23.39
N LEU A 75 13.79 19.71 -23.02
CA LEU A 75 14.99 20.45 -23.43
C LEU A 75 15.26 20.34 -24.94
N THR A 76 14.97 19.19 -25.55
CA THR A 76 15.11 18.99 -27.01
C THR A 76 14.12 19.87 -27.78
N ASP A 77 12.85 19.90 -27.36
CA ASP A 77 11.82 20.76 -27.96
C ASP A 77 12.15 22.26 -27.76
N CYS A 78 12.97 22.59 -26.77
CA CYS A 78 13.35 23.96 -26.48
C CYS A 78 14.45 24.54 -27.35
N VAL A 79 15.33 23.69 -27.84
CA VAL A 79 16.30 24.10 -28.85
C VAL A 79 15.61 24.44 -30.17
N GLU A 80 14.46 23.81 -30.45
CA GLU A 80 13.69 24.03 -31.68
C GLU A 80 12.69 25.20 -31.61
N THR A 81 12.06 25.45 -30.46
CA THR A 81 10.95 26.43 -30.34
C THR A 81 11.29 27.73 -29.63
N CYS A 82 12.50 27.87 -29.07
CA CYS A 82 13.04 29.10 -28.47
C CYS A 82 12.32 29.65 -27.22
N SER A 83 11.21 29.03 -26.79
CA SER A 83 10.49 29.38 -25.57
C SER A 83 9.87 28.14 -24.94
N CYS A 84 10.28 27.78 -23.71
CA CYS A 84 9.69 26.62 -23.01
C CYS A 84 9.54 26.81 -21.52
N THR A 85 8.75 25.91 -20.96
CA THR A 85 8.46 25.76 -19.54
C THR A 85 9.43 24.76 -18.91
N LEU A 86 10.52 25.24 -18.30
CA LEU A 86 11.39 24.42 -17.45
C LEU A 86 10.77 24.35 -16.06
N PHE A 87 10.37 23.15 -15.62
CA PHE A 87 9.74 22.94 -14.30
C PHE A 87 8.50 23.84 -14.04
N GLY A 88 7.72 24.15 -15.08
CA GLY A 88 6.55 25.02 -14.98
C GLY A 88 6.86 26.52 -14.99
N GLN A 89 8.13 26.91 -15.14
CA GLN A 89 8.56 28.29 -15.29
C GLN A 89 8.96 28.55 -16.73
N VAL A 90 8.31 29.51 -17.39
CA VAL A 90 8.67 29.94 -18.75
C VAL A 90 10.04 30.62 -18.72
N VAL A 91 11.02 30.00 -19.38
CA VAL A 91 12.36 30.56 -19.57
C VAL A 91 12.52 30.88 -21.05
N GLN A 92 12.73 32.15 -21.38
CA GLN A 92 13.12 32.55 -22.72
C GLN A 92 14.63 32.44 -22.86
N ILE A 93 15.09 31.69 -23.85
CA ILE A 93 16.52 31.56 -24.14
C ILE A 93 16.93 32.84 -24.87
N PRO A 94 17.88 33.62 -24.34
CA PRO A 94 18.28 34.86 -24.97
C PRO A 94 19.05 34.55 -26.26
N VAL A 95 18.78 35.34 -27.31
CA VAL A 95 19.17 35.11 -28.71
C VAL A 95 20.69 35.02 -28.89
N ASP A 96 21.46 35.61 -27.97
CA ASP A 96 22.93 35.56 -27.92
C ASP A 96 23.51 34.16 -27.58
N LYS A 97 22.66 33.21 -27.14
CA LYS A 97 23.09 31.86 -26.74
C LYS A 97 22.58 30.74 -27.63
N ASN A 98 21.57 30.98 -28.48
CA ASN A 98 21.07 29.97 -29.43
C ASN A 98 20.92 30.57 -30.84
N PRO A 99 21.80 30.22 -31.81
CA PRO A 99 21.75 30.73 -33.17
C PRO A 99 20.55 30.21 -34.00
N ASN A 100 19.80 29.21 -33.50
CA ASN A 100 18.54 28.77 -34.12
C ASN A 100 17.34 29.63 -33.71
N CYS A 101 17.49 30.50 -32.71
CA CYS A 101 16.50 31.47 -32.31
C CYS A 101 16.89 32.80 -32.95
N ASN A 102 16.00 33.40 -33.73
CA ASN A 102 16.24 34.65 -34.46
C ASN A 102 15.33 35.75 -33.93
#